data_AF-A0A0C3KUE7-F1
#
_entry.id   AF-A0A0C3KUE7-F1
#
_cell.length_a   1.000
_cell.length_b   1.000
_cell.length_c   1.000
_cell.angle_alpha   90.00
_cell.angle_beta   90.00
_cell.angle_gamma   90.00
#
_symmetry.space_group_name_H-M   'P 1'
#
loop_
_entity.id
_entity.type
_entity.pdbx_description
1 polymer ?
#
loop_
_entity_poly.entity_id
_entity_poly.type
_entity_poly.pdbx_seq_one_letter_code
_entity_poly.pdbx_strand_id
1 'polypeptide(L)'
;MAPALSGFRTSMPTTSEISPRLYRSCGNCSQAYARHVVLDNVALVGGDSGVGINENFGDTATISKVCTNGKPTAANMCCRYKGTTPGNEPSKIGCGPSGSVCNYSTSSVTTC
;
A
#
# COMPACT_ATOMS: atom_id res chain seq x y z
N MET A 1 47.12 18.15 2.92
CA MET A 1 46.65 17.58 1.64
C MET A 1 45.23 17.07 1.87
N ALA A 2 44.28 17.63 1.14
CA ALA A 2 42.83 17.40 1.21
C ALA A 2 42.43 16.10 0.48
N PRO A 3 41.12 15.71 0.39
CA PRO A 3 40.07 15.62 1.41
C PRO A 3 39.14 14.38 1.22
N ALA A 4 38.06 14.32 2.04
CA ALA A 4 36.77 13.63 1.84
C ALA A 4 36.79 12.08 1.92
N LEU A 5 35.93 11.45 2.72
CA LEU A 5 34.50 11.31 2.40
C LEU A 5 33.62 11.56 3.62
N SER A 6 32.81 12.61 3.50
CA SER A 6 31.57 12.80 4.24
C SER A 6 30.68 11.58 3.98
N GLY A 7 30.61 10.69 4.96
CA GLY A 7 29.69 9.56 4.96
C GLY A 7 28.27 10.10 4.92
N PHE A 8 27.66 9.91 3.75
CA PHE A 8 26.27 10.20 3.44
C PHE A 8 25.38 9.62 4.55
N ARG A 9 25.00 10.45 5.53
CA ARG A 9 23.80 10.19 6.31
C ARG A 9 22.68 10.25 5.30
N THR A 10 22.25 9.10 4.79
CA THR A 10 20.87 8.97 4.33
C THR A 10 20.02 9.21 5.57
N SER A 11 19.70 10.48 5.85
CA SER A 11 18.48 10.83 6.54
C SER A 11 17.38 10.22 5.68
N MET A 12 16.99 8.98 6.01
CA MET A 12 15.73 8.42 5.55
C MET A 12 14.71 9.53 5.81
N PRO A 13 13.95 9.96 4.78
CA PRO A 13 12.84 10.86 5.03
C PRO A 13 11.99 10.21 6.13
N THR A 14 11.54 11.01 7.09
CA THR A 14 10.61 10.57 8.12
C THR A 14 9.54 9.73 7.46
N THR A 15 9.37 8.51 7.95
CA THR A 15 8.71 7.34 7.35
C THR A 15 7.20 7.50 7.06
N SER A 16 6.69 8.73 6.99
CA SER A 16 5.28 9.02 6.69
C SER A 16 4.96 9.14 5.20
N GLU A 17 5.93 9.37 4.30
CA GLU A 17 5.62 9.84 2.94
C GLU A 17 5.98 8.87 1.79
N ILE A 18 6.82 7.84 2.00
CA ILE A 18 7.13 6.84 0.96
C ILE A 18 7.04 5.43 1.54
N SER A 19 5.81 4.97 1.75
CA SER A 19 5.52 3.56 2.02
C SER A 19 5.53 2.81 0.68
N PRO A 20 6.55 1.99 0.35
CA PRO A 20 6.59 1.31 -0.94
C PRO A 20 5.40 0.35 -1.00
N ARG A 21 4.53 0.60 -1.97
CA ARG A 21 3.29 -0.12 -2.23
C ARG A 21 3.22 -0.42 -3.71
N LEU A 22 2.67 -1.58 -4.07
CA LEU A 22 2.41 -1.90 -5.47
C LEU A 22 1.40 -0.94 -6.08
N TYR A 23 0.35 -0.60 -5.31
CA TYR A 23 -0.74 0.24 -5.78
C TYR A 23 -1.26 1.17 -4.68
N ARG A 24 -1.53 2.43 -5.04
CA ARG A 24 -2.22 3.40 -4.18
C ARG A 24 -3.27 4.15 -4.98
N SER A 25 -4.54 3.98 -4.62
CA SER A 25 -5.63 4.83 -5.13
C SER A 25 -5.43 6.26 -4.65
N CYS A 26 -5.51 7.22 -5.58
CA CYS A 26 -5.36 8.63 -5.23
C CYS A 26 -6.45 9.06 -4.25
N GLY A 27 -6.04 9.48 -3.05
CA GLY A 27 -6.96 9.82 -1.98
C GLY A 27 -7.24 11.32 -1.83
N ASN A 28 -6.53 12.20 -2.53
CA ASN A 28 -6.72 13.66 -2.46
C ASN A 28 -6.64 14.32 -3.85
N CYS A 29 -6.91 13.56 -4.90
CA CYS A 29 -6.99 14.11 -6.26
C CYS A 29 -8.18 15.07 -6.36
N SER A 30 -8.09 16.03 -7.30
CA SER A 30 -9.17 16.97 -7.62
C SER A 30 -10.50 16.29 -7.88
N GLN A 31 -10.46 15.11 -8.51
CA GLN A 31 -11.62 14.28 -8.74
C GLN A 31 -11.46 12.94 -8.00
N ALA A 32 -12.47 12.57 -7.22
CA ALA A 32 -12.59 11.28 -6.57
C ALA A 32 -13.42 10.32 -7.43
N TYR A 33 -12.91 9.12 -7.62
CA TYR A 33 -13.58 8.04 -8.36
C TYR A 33 -13.41 6.73 -7.60
N ALA A 34 -14.39 5.85 -7.71
CA ALA A 34 -14.26 4.47 -7.29
C ALA A 34 -13.23 3.75 -8.19
N ARG A 35 -12.27 3.08 -7.58
CA ARG A 35 -11.22 2.31 -8.27
C ARG A 35 -11.23 0.88 -7.77
N HIS A 36 -11.23 -0.06 -8.70
CA HIS A 36 -11.24 -1.49 -8.41
C HIS A 36 -9.92 -2.10 -8.87
N VAL A 37 -9.15 -2.65 -7.94
CA VAL A 37 -7.86 -3.29 -8.23
C VAL A 37 -7.97 -4.80 -8.10
N VAL A 38 -7.37 -5.52 -9.03
CA VAL A 38 -7.24 -6.98 -8.98
C VAL A 38 -5.77 -7.34 -9.03
N LEU A 39 -5.28 -8.01 -7.98
CA LEU A 39 -3.98 -8.66 -7.95
C LEU A 39 -4.20 -10.15 -8.08
N ASP A 40 -3.82 -10.73 -9.22
CA ASP A 40 -3.81 -12.18 -9.41
C ASP A 40 -2.42 -12.64 -9.83
N ASN A 41 -1.89 -13.66 -9.15
CA ASN A 41 -0.63 -14.31 -9.51
C ASN A 41 0.58 -13.34 -9.55
N VAL A 42 0.78 -12.59 -8.47
CA VAL A 42 1.82 -11.56 -8.37
C VAL A 42 2.86 -11.93 -7.30
N ALA A 43 4.14 -11.73 -7.61
CA ALA A 43 5.23 -11.79 -6.64
C ALA A 43 5.60 -10.39 -6.15
N LEU A 44 5.57 -10.16 -4.84
CA LEU A 44 5.97 -8.91 -4.20
C LEU A 44 7.26 -9.12 -3.41
N VAL A 45 8.32 -8.46 -3.84
CA VAL A 45 9.64 -8.55 -3.20
C VAL A 45 9.91 -7.25 -2.45
N GLY A 46 9.36 -7.14 -1.24
CA GLY A 46 9.49 -5.97 -0.38
C GLY A 46 8.32 -4.97 -0.44
N GLY A 47 8.42 -3.96 0.40
CA GLY A 47 7.38 -2.94 0.60
C GLY A 47 6.63 -3.09 1.93
N ASP A 48 6.04 -2.00 2.39
CA ASP A 48 5.37 -1.93 3.69
C ASP A 48 3.90 -2.36 3.63
N SER A 49 3.31 -2.36 2.43
CA SER A 49 1.94 -2.83 2.19
C SER A 49 1.75 -3.13 0.71
N GLY A 50 0.80 -4.00 0.37
CA GLY A 50 0.58 -4.39 -1.03
C GLY A 50 -0.18 -3.30 -1.78
N VAL A 51 -1.42 -3.06 -1.39
CA VAL A 51 -2.33 -2.11 -2.00
C VAL A 51 -2.93 -1.14 -0.98
N GLY A 52 -3.19 0.09 -1.41
CA GLY A 52 -3.85 1.13 -0.63
C GLY A 52 -5.09 1.66 -1.33
N ILE A 53 -6.28 1.40 -0.79
CA ILE A 53 -7.57 1.80 -1.38
C ILE A 53 -8.36 2.75 -0.48
N ASN A 54 -9.23 3.58 -1.07
CA ASN A 54 -10.09 4.53 -0.34
C ASN A 54 -11.51 4.00 -0.22
N GLU A 55 -11.86 3.48 0.96
CA GLU A 55 -13.14 2.78 1.19
C GLU A 55 -14.36 3.70 1.00
N ASN A 56 -14.26 4.96 1.46
CA ASN A 56 -15.34 5.94 1.31
C ASN A 56 -15.59 6.41 -0.13
N PHE A 57 -14.65 6.15 -1.05
CA PHE A 57 -14.84 6.41 -2.48
C PHE A 57 -15.38 5.18 -3.23
N GLY A 58 -15.64 4.07 -2.51
CA GLY A 58 -16.13 2.83 -3.10
C GLY A 58 -15.04 1.97 -3.74
N ASP A 59 -13.77 2.22 -3.40
CA ASP A 59 -12.68 1.41 -3.92
C ASP A 59 -12.76 -0.03 -3.41
N THR A 60 -12.37 -0.98 -4.26
CA THR A 60 -12.21 -2.38 -3.85
C THR A 60 -10.88 -2.96 -4.33
N ALA A 61 -10.40 -3.97 -3.62
CA ALA A 61 -9.23 -4.75 -3.98
C ALA A 61 -9.58 -6.23 -3.89
N THR A 62 -9.36 -6.96 -4.98
CA THR A 62 -9.43 -8.43 -5.01
C THR A 62 -8.02 -8.98 -5.14
N ILE A 63 -7.63 -9.86 -4.22
CA ILE A 63 -6.25 -10.38 -4.17
C ILE A 63 -6.27 -11.91 -4.14
N SER A 64 -5.58 -12.52 -5.09
CA SER A 64 -5.45 -13.97 -5.22
C SER A 64 -4.05 -14.38 -5.69
N LYS A 65 -3.56 -15.52 -5.17
CA LYS A 65 -2.27 -16.11 -5.57
C LYS A 65 -1.09 -15.14 -5.50
N VAL A 66 -0.99 -14.38 -4.40
CA VAL A 66 0.15 -13.49 -4.19
C VAL A 66 1.21 -14.22 -3.39
N CYS A 67 2.47 -14.08 -3.80
CA CYS A 67 3.61 -14.53 -3.02
C CYS A 67 4.51 -13.36 -2.63
N THR A 68 5.16 -13.46 -1.47
CA THR A 68 5.98 -12.39 -0.90
C THR A 68 7.26 -12.94 -0.29
N ASN A 69 8.31 -12.12 -0.20
CA ASN A 69 9.53 -12.48 0.54
C ASN A 69 9.41 -12.22 2.07
N GLY A 70 8.20 -12.31 2.61
CA GLY A 70 7.87 -11.95 4.00
C GLY A 70 7.42 -10.50 4.17
N LYS A 71 7.50 -9.66 3.12
CA LYS A 71 6.96 -8.30 3.11
C LYS A 71 6.36 -7.93 1.74
N PRO A 72 5.15 -7.35 1.69
CA PRO A 72 4.20 -7.20 2.79
C PRO A 72 3.64 -8.55 3.24
N THR A 73 3.20 -8.66 4.50
CA THR A 73 2.51 -9.85 5.03
C THR A 73 1.03 -9.87 4.62
N ALA A 74 0.34 -10.98 4.89
CA ALA A 74 -1.11 -11.08 4.70
C ALA A 74 -1.90 -9.99 5.46
N ALA A 75 -1.40 -9.48 6.60
CA ALA A 75 -2.10 -8.49 7.42
C ALA A 75 -2.03 -7.06 6.87
N ASN A 76 -1.01 -6.74 6.07
CA ASN A 76 -0.81 -5.43 5.44
C ASN A 76 -0.83 -5.51 3.91
N MET A 77 -1.30 -6.62 3.34
CA MET A 77 -1.44 -6.77 1.90
C MET A 77 -2.45 -5.76 1.31
N CYS A 78 -3.57 -5.52 2.00
CA CYS A 78 -4.53 -4.50 1.64
C CYS A 78 -4.70 -3.52 2.79
N CYS A 79 -4.50 -2.23 2.56
CA CYS A 79 -4.72 -1.17 3.54
C CYS A 79 -5.80 -0.21 3.04
N ARG A 80 -6.74 0.10 3.93
CA ARG A 80 -7.91 0.94 3.68
C ARG A 80 -7.67 2.34 4.24
N TYR A 81 -8.14 3.32 3.49
CA TYR A 81 -8.00 4.74 3.78
C TYR A 81 -9.34 5.44 3.67
N LYS A 82 -9.46 6.57 4.34
CA LYS A 82 -10.50 7.56 4.09
C LYS A 82 -9.93 8.62 3.15
N GLY A 83 -10.29 8.52 1.88
CA GLY A 83 -10.04 9.56 0.88
C GLY A 83 -10.67 10.89 1.29
N THR A 84 -10.06 11.97 0.84
CA THR A 84 -10.34 13.34 1.25
C THR A 84 -10.28 14.29 0.04
N THR A 85 -10.52 15.57 0.28
CA THR A 85 -10.44 16.63 -0.73
C THR A 85 -8.98 17.05 -0.99
N PRO A 86 -8.70 17.67 -2.15
CA PRO A 86 -7.37 18.21 -2.45
C PRO A 86 -6.80 19.07 -1.34
N GLY A 87 -5.52 18.85 -1.03
CA GLY A 87 -4.80 19.57 0.03
C GLY A 87 -4.90 18.93 1.43
N ASN A 88 -5.68 17.85 1.60
CA ASN A 88 -5.72 17.09 2.84
C ASN A 88 -5.09 15.70 2.63
N GLU A 89 -4.48 15.14 3.68
CA GLU A 89 -3.90 13.80 3.62
C GLU A 89 -4.95 12.73 3.97
N PRO A 90 -5.14 11.69 3.14
CA PRO A 90 -6.04 10.59 3.45
C PRO A 90 -5.61 9.82 4.70
N SER A 91 -6.51 9.67 5.67
CA SER A 91 -6.20 8.93 6.89
C SER A 91 -6.31 7.42 6.69
N LYS A 92 -5.37 6.67 7.26
CA LYS A 92 -5.43 5.21 7.28
C LYS A 92 -6.48 4.75 8.29
N ILE A 93 -7.40 3.90 7.86
CA ILE A 93 -8.48 3.37 8.72
C ILE A 93 -8.26 1.90 9.12
N GLY A 94 -7.44 1.15 8.38
CA GLY A 94 -7.09 -0.22 8.74
C GLY A 94 -6.31 -0.96 7.67
N CYS A 95 -5.90 -2.20 7.95
CA CYS A 95 -5.38 -3.13 6.94
C CYS A 95 -5.92 -4.54 7.19
N GLY A 96 -5.72 -5.41 6.21
CA GLY A 96 -6.11 -6.81 6.23
C GLY A 96 -7.34 -7.08 5.37
N PRO A 97 -7.82 -8.34 5.38
CA PRO A 97 -9.09 -8.71 4.75
C PRO A 97 -10.25 -7.90 5.33
N SER A 98 -11.15 -7.44 4.47
CA SER A 98 -12.30 -6.64 4.89
C SER A 98 -13.46 -6.84 3.91
N GLY A 99 -14.10 -8.01 4.00
CA GLY A 99 -15.28 -8.35 3.20
C GLY A 99 -15.08 -8.09 1.71
N SER A 100 -15.98 -7.30 1.12
CA SER A 100 -15.94 -6.91 -0.30
C SER A 100 -14.96 -5.78 -0.63
N VAL A 101 -14.44 -5.06 0.37
CA VAL A 101 -13.54 -3.91 0.18
C VAL A 101 -12.11 -4.39 -0.06
N CYS A 102 -11.57 -5.16 0.89
CA CYS A 102 -10.32 -5.90 0.72
C CYS A 102 -10.67 -7.39 0.65
N ASN A 103 -11.01 -7.85 -0.55
CA ASN A 103 -11.51 -9.18 -0.83
C ASN A 103 -10.37 -10.17 -1.08
N TYR A 104 -9.93 -10.83 -0.02
CA TYR A 104 -8.97 -11.93 -0.06
C TYR A 104 -8.96 -12.72 1.25
N SER A 105 -8.42 -13.93 1.18
CA SER A 105 -8.05 -14.71 2.37
C SER A 105 -6.57 -14.51 2.68
N THR A 106 -6.18 -14.59 3.95
CA THR A 106 -4.76 -14.57 4.32
C THR A 106 -3.97 -15.71 3.68
N SER A 107 -4.61 -16.84 3.38
CA SER A 107 -4.02 -17.96 2.63
C SER A 107 -3.71 -17.65 1.16
N SER A 108 -4.31 -16.60 0.60
CA SER A 108 -4.00 -16.12 -0.75
C SER A 108 -2.67 -15.35 -0.82
N VAL A 109 -2.05 -15.07 0.34
CA VAL A 109 -0.74 -14.43 0.46
C VAL A 109 0.22 -15.44 1.07
N THR A 110 1.13 -15.96 0.25
CA THR A 110 2.12 -16.96 0.66
C THR A 110 3.53 -16.38 0.66
N THR A 111 4.48 -17.15 1.18
CA THR A 111 5.90 -16.85 1.05
C THR A 111 6.46 -17.54 -0.20
N CYS A 112 7.28 -16.83 -0.97
CA CYS A 112 8.08 -17.38 -2.08
C CYS A 112 9.58 -17.22 -1.83
#